data_AF-A1SC07-F1
#
_entry.id   AF-A1SC07-F1
#
_cell.length_a   1.000
_cell.length_b   1.000
_cell.length_c   1.000
_cell.angle_alpha   90.00
_cell.angle_beta   90.00
_cell.angle_gamma   90.00
#
_symmetry.space_group_name_H-M   'P 1'
#
loop_
_entity.id
_entity.type
_entity.pdbx_description
1 polymer ?
#
loop_
_entity_poly.entity_id
_entity_poly.type
_entity_poly.pdbx_seq_one_letter_code
_entity_poly.pdbx_strand_id
1 'polypeptide(L)'
;MTSEANYVAAAAQQWAATDPLEQWVNAAPQGGKTPLEETIQEYLGEHNPFPDDSRVDVLRRDGTGWDHATIVERTAVDEWTVEYDDGEQAWRDHHELRPSTAQA
;
A
#
# COMPACT_ATOMS: atom_id res chain seq x y z
N MET A 1 -1.60 -8.25 -17.28
CA MET A 1 -1.12 -8.34 -15.90
C MET A 1 0.16 -7.54 -15.83
N THR A 2 0.05 -6.23 -15.66
CA THR A 2 1.21 -5.35 -15.51
C THR A 2 1.76 -5.58 -14.10
N SER A 3 2.86 -6.34 -14.02
CA SER A 3 3.52 -6.69 -12.76
C SER A 3 4.38 -5.54 -12.26
N GLU A 4 3.78 -4.37 -12.08
CA GLU A 4 4.40 -3.41 -11.17
C GLU A 4 4.13 -3.92 -9.76
N ALA A 5 5.20 -4.10 -8.99
CA ALA A 5 5.11 -4.67 -7.65
C ALA A 5 4.28 -3.75 -6.76
N ASN A 6 3.18 -4.26 -6.20
CA ASN A 6 2.37 -3.57 -5.19
C ASN A 6 3.28 -3.11 -4.05
N TYR A 7 3.36 -1.80 -3.84
CA TYR A 7 4.25 -1.19 -2.85
C TYR A 7 3.94 -1.67 -1.43
N VAL A 8 2.66 -1.72 -1.07
CA VAL A 8 2.21 -2.12 0.27
C VAL A 8 2.50 -3.60 0.50
N ALA A 9 2.34 -4.46 -0.51
CA ALA A 9 2.71 -5.87 -0.39
C ALA A 9 4.21 -6.05 -0.07
N ALA A 10 5.08 -5.26 -0.70
CA ALA A 10 6.51 -5.27 -0.40
C ALA A 10 6.82 -4.72 1.01
N ALA A 11 6.15 -3.64 1.41
CA ALA A 11 6.31 -3.05 2.75
C ALA A 11 5.83 -4.01 3.85
N ALA A 12 4.69 -4.66 3.66
CA ALA A 12 4.14 -5.65 4.60
C ALA A 12 5.08 -6.85 4.77
N GLN A 13 5.67 -7.35 3.68
CA GLN A 13 6.67 -8.43 3.76
C GLN A 13 7.94 -8.00 4.52
N GLN A 14 8.40 -6.77 4.32
CA GLN A 14 9.56 -6.24 5.06
C GLN A 14 9.24 -6.07 6.54
N TRP A 15 8.05 -5.56 6.87
CA TRP A 15 7.57 -5.44 8.23
C TRP A 15 7.51 -6.79 8.93
N ALA A 16 6.82 -7.79 8.35
CA ALA A 16 6.68 -9.12 8.92
C ALA A 16 8.02 -9.86 9.09
N ALA A 17 9.02 -9.54 8.26
CA ALA A 17 10.38 -10.08 8.42
C ALA A 17 11.09 -9.53 9.67
N THR A 18 10.62 -8.43 10.26
CA THR A 18 11.20 -7.76 11.43
C THR A 18 10.29 -7.75 12.66
N ASP A 19 9.00 -8.04 12.49
CA ASP A 19 8.03 -8.06 13.57
C ASP A 19 8.23 -9.31 14.47
N PRO A 20 8.44 -9.16 15.80
CA PRO A 20 8.70 -10.29 16.69
C PRO A 20 7.54 -11.29 16.80
N LEU A 21 6.29 -10.84 16.68
CA LEU A 21 5.13 -11.71 16.75
C LEU A 21 5.02 -12.54 15.47
N GLU A 22 5.11 -11.90 14.31
CA GLU A 22 5.13 -12.59 13.01
C GLU A 22 6.29 -13.58 12.91
N GLN A 23 7.49 -13.22 13.38
CA GLN A 23 8.60 -14.15 13.44
C GLN A 23 8.31 -15.37 14.32
N TRP A 24 7.63 -15.17 15.45
CA TRP A 24 7.27 -16.25 16.36
C TRP A 24 6.19 -17.17 15.76
N VAL A 25 5.15 -16.61 15.13
CA VAL A 25 4.09 -17.35 14.42
C VAL A 25 4.68 -18.18 13.30
N ASN A 26 5.49 -17.57 12.43
CA ASN A 26 6.10 -18.22 11.27
C ASN A 26 7.14 -19.30 11.64
N ALA A 27 7.68 -19.26 12.86
CA ALA A 27 8.62 -20.27 13.37
C ALA A 27 7.94 -21.46 14.08
N ALA A 28 6.62 -21.39 14.33
CA ALA A 28 5.92 -22.43 15.06
C ALA A 28 5.84 -23.73 14.23
N PRO A 29 5.94 -24.94 14.84
CA PRO A 29 5.94 -26.22 14.11
C PRO A 29 4.72 -26.48 13.22
N GLN A 30 3.61 -25.80 13.50
CA GLN A 30 2.39 -25.82 12.68
C GLN A 30 2.02 -24.43 12.12
N GLY A 31 2.81 -23.41 12.48
CA GLY A 31 2.70 -22.06 11.93
C GLY A 31 3.41 -22.06 10.59
N GLY A 32 2.64 -22.23 9.52
CA GLY A 32 3.14 -21.96 8.19
C GLY A 32 3.40 -20.47 8.02
N LYS A 33 3.95 -20.09 6.87
CA LYS A 33 4.07 -18.67 6.52
C LYS A 33 2.67 -18.03 6.47
N THR A 34 2.47 -16.93 7.20
CA THR A 34 1.26 -16.11 7.10
C THR A 34 0.99 -15.77 5.63
N PRO A 35 -0.22 -16.03 5.10
CA PRO A 35 -0.60 -15.63 3.75
C PRO A 35 -0.34 -14.15 3.51
N LEU A 36 0.13 -13.80 2.30
CA LEU A 36 0.51 -12.41 1.99
C LEU A 36 -0.64 -11.42 2.21
N GLU A 37 -1.86 -11.80 1.86
CA GLU A 37 -3.04 -10.95 2.06
C GLU A 37 -3.28 -10.66 3.55
N GLU A 38 -3.14 -11.66 4.43
CA GLU A 38 -3.28 -11.48 5.87
C GLU A 38 -2.18 -10.56 6.41
N THR A 39 -0.92 -10.75 5.97
CA THR A 39 0.18 -9.85 6.32
C THR A 39 -0.06 -8.41 5.85
N ILE A 40 -0.68 -8.20 4.68
CA ILE A 40 -1.03 -6.87 4.18
C ILE A 40 -2.09 -6.22 5.07
N GLN A 41 -3.15 -6.96 5.44
CA GLN A 41 -4.22 -6.45 6.28
C GLN A 41 -3.72 -6.10 7.69
N GLU A 42 -2.87 -6.94 8.28
CA GLU A 42 -2.24 -6.66 9.58
C GLU A 42 -1.34 -5.42 9.51
N TYR A 43 -0.47 -5.34 8.50
CA TYR A 43 0.38 -4.18 8.26
C TYR A 43 -0.46 -2.90 8.12
N LEU A 44 -1.52 -2.92 7.31
CA LEU A 44 -2.39 -1.75 7.12
C LEU A 44 -3.20 -1.41 8.38
N GLY A 45 -3.52 -2.38 9.23
CA GLY A 45 -4.16 -2.13 10.52
C GLY A 45 -3.34 -1.24 11.46
N GLU A 46 -2.01 -1.35 11.38
CA GLU A 46 -1.08 -0.63 12.28
C GLU A 46 -0.35 0.53 11.60
N HIS A 47 -0.26 0.50 10.26
CA HIS A 47 0.48 1.47 9.48
C HIS A 47 -0.40 2.22 8.48
N ASN A 48 -0.10 3.50 8.28
CA ASN A 48 -0.63 4.28 7.17
C ASN A 48 0.52 4.61 6.20
N PRO A 49 0.74 3.79 5.15
CA PRO A 49 1.82 4.02 4.19
C PRO A 49 1.64 5.28 3.36
N PHE A 50 0.42 5.82 3.29
CA PHE A 50 0.07 7.02 2.52
C PHE A 50 -0.65 8.02 3.44
N PRO A 51 0.09 8.80 4.25
CA PRO A 51 -0.51 9.80 5.11
C PRO A 51 -1.08 10.98 4.31
N ASP A 52 -2.01 11.71 4.91
CA ASP A 52 -2.60 12.92 4.32
C ASP A 52 -1.49 13.90 3.86
N ASP A 53 -1.79 14.64 2.79
CA ASP A 53 -0.88 15.56 2.09
C ASP A 53 0.34 14.91 1.43
N SER A 54 0.53 13.57 1.52
CA SER A 54 1.63 12.91 0.81
C SER A 54 1.41 12.83 -0.70
N ARG A 55 2.49 13.01 -1.47
CA ARG A 55 2.47 12.83 -2.92
C ARG A 55 2.61 11.35 -3.27
N VAL A 56 1.71 10.88 -4.12
CA VAL A 56 1.64 9.50 -4.59
C VAL A 56 1.59 9.45 -6.12
N ASP A 57 2.03 8.33 -6.65
CA ASP A 57 1.75 7.94 -8.02
C ASP A 57 0.54 6.98 -7.99
N VAL A 58 -0.45 7.25 -8.83
CA VAL A 58 -1.71 6.50 -8.96
C VAL A 58 -1.74 5.75 -10.29
N LEU A 59 -2.00 4.45 -10.27
CA LEU A 59 -2.08 3.64 -11.47
C LEU A 59 -3.24 4.11 -12.36
N ARG A 60 -2.96 4.33 -13.64
CA ARG A 60 -4.00 4.67 -14.63
C ARG A 60 -4.96 3.50 -14.80
N ARG A 61 -6.25 3.80 -15.03
CA ARG A 61 -7.29 2.78 -15.26
C ARG A 61 -7.03 1.87 -16.46
N ASP A 62 -6.25 2.34 -17.44
CA ASP A 62 -5.83 1.52 -18.58
C ASP A 62 -4.66 0.56 -18.25
N GLY A 63 -4.09 0.68 -17.05
CA GLY A 63 -2.97 -0.12 -16.56
C GLY A 63 -1.62 0.20 -17.20
N THR A 64 -1.50 1.29 -17.97
CA THR A 64 -0.32 1.59 -18.80
C THR A 64 0.64 2.64 -18.24
N GLY A 65 0.40 3.15 -17.03
CA GLY A 65 1.28 4.12 -16.40
C GLY A 65 0.72 4.69 -15.11
N TRP A 66 1.35 5.75 -14.63
CA TRP A 66 1.02 6.39 -13.36
C TRP A 66 0.75 7.88 -13.56
N ASP A 67 -0.22 8.39 -12.83
CA ASP A 67 -0.52 9.81 -12.69
C ASP A 67 -0.15 10.29 -11.29
N HIS A 68 0.19 11.56 -11.14
CA HIS A 68 0.50 12.12 -9.83
C HIS A 68 -0.78 12.58 -9.12
N ALA A 69 -0.83 12.34 -7.82
CA ALA A 69 -1.89 12.82 -6.96
C ALA A 69 -1.35 13.12 -5.56
N THR A 70 -2.19 13.74 -4.75
CA THR A 70 -1.95 13.96 -3.32
C THR A 70 -2.98 13.18 -2.52
N ILE A 71 -2.58 12.54 -1.43
CA ILE A 71 -3.53 11.93 -0.48
C ILE A 71 -4.32 13.02 0.21
N VAL A 72 -5.65 12.91 0.17
CA VAL A 72 -6.56 13.77 0.92
C VAL A 72 -6.83 13.18 2.29
N GLU A 73 -7.28 11.92 2.32
CA GLU A 73 -7.55 11.20 3.56
C GLU A 73 -7.56 9.68 3.32
N ARG A 74 -7.37 8.92 4.40
CA ARG A 74 -7.61 7.47 4.43
C ARG A 74 -9.08 7.17 4.72
N THR A 75 -9.78 6.54 3.77
CA THR A 75 -11.22 6.26 3.86
C THR A 75 -11.52 4.86 4.39
N ALA A 76 -10.62 3.90 4.15
CA ALA A 76 -10.68 2.54 4.69
C ALA A 76 -9.27 2.04 5.05
N VAL A 77 -9.17 0.82 5.61
CA VAL A 77 -7.87 0.22 5.94
C VAL A 77 -6.99 0.10 4.68
N ASP A 78 -7.56 -0.15 3.52
CA ASP A 78 -6.83 -0.34 2.28
C ASP A 78 -7.19 0.66 1.16
N GLU A 79 -7.94 1.72 1.49
CA GLU A 79 -8.37 2.75 0.53
C GLU A 79 -8.09 4.19 1.00
N TRP A 80 -7.77 5.05 0.04
CA TRP A 80 -7.54 6.47 0.23
C TRP A 80 -8.30 7.30 -0.82
N THR A 81 -8.73 8.49 -0.43
CA THR A 81 -9.09 9.54 -1.38
C THR A 81 -7.83 10.23 -1.86
N VAL A 82 -7.65 10.30 -3.18
CA VAL A 82 -6.57 11.05 -3.83
C VAL A 82 -7.13 12.23 -4.60
N GLU A 83 -6.39 13.33 -4.66
CA GLU A 83 -6.69 14.49 -5.51
C GLU A 83 -5.61 14.63 -6.59
N TYR A 84 -6.03 14.61 -7.84
CA TYR A 84 -5.16 14.82 -9.00
C TYR A 84 -4.86 16.31 -9.21
N ASP A 85 -3.85 16.62 -10.02
CA ASP A 85 -3.43 18.02 -10.27
C ASP A 85 -4.50 18.88 -10.98
N ASP A 86 -5.54 18.27 -11.57
CA ASP A 86 -6.71 18.96 -12.14
C ASP A 86 -7.86 19.20 -11.15
N GLY A 87 -7.68 18.76 -9.90
CA GLY A 87 -8.66 18.85 -8.82
C GLY A 87 -9.71 17.73 -8.81
N GLU A 88 -9.66 16.76 -9.73
CA GLU A 88 -10.50 15.56 -9.63
C GLU A 88 -10.09 14.75 -8.39
N GLN A 89 -11.07 14.26 -7.63
CA GLN A 89 -10.86 13.33 -6.54
C GLN A 89 -11.38 11.94 -6.87
N ALA A 90 -10.65 10.91 -6.43
CA ALA A 90 -11.05 9.53 -6.60
C ALA A 90 -10.60 8.66 -5.42
N TRP A 91 -11.34 7.57 -5.17
CA TRP A 91 -10.91 6.52 -4.25
C TRP A 91 -9.99 5.53 -4.96
N ARG A 92 -8.91 5.16 -4.28
CA ARG A 92 -7.91 4.21 -4.78
C ARG A 92 -7.49 3.28 -3.67
N ASP A 93 -7.31 2.02 -4.05
CA ASP A 93 -6.82 1.01 -3.14
C ASP A 93 -5.29 0.89 -3.19
N HIS A 94 -4.73 0.16 -2.23
CA HIS A 94 -3.28 0.00 -2.10
C HIS A 94 -2.57 -0.66 -3.30
N HIS A 95 -3.28 -1.36 -4.20
CA HIS A 95 -2.73 -1.90 -5.45
C HIS A 95 -2.50 -0.81 -6.50
N GLU A 96 -3.23 0.30 -6.38
CA GLU A 96 -3.21 1.41 -7.34
C GLU A 96 -2.28 2.54 -6.90
N LEU A 97 -1.65 2.43 -5.72
CA LEU A 97 -0.86 3.51 -5.13
C LEU A 97 0.59 3.10 -4.88
N ARG A 98 1.50 4.07 -5.06
CA ARG A 98 2.87 3.99 -4.57
C ARG A 98 3.38 5.39 -4.19
N PRO A 99 4.41 5.52 -3.33
CA PRO A 99 5.01 6.81 -3.06
C PRO A 99 5.49 7.47 -4.34
N SER A 100 5.30 8.79 -4.48
CA SER A 100 5.74 9.45 -5.69
C SER A 100 7.25 9.40 -5.84
N THR A 101 7.71 9.16 -7.08
CA THR A 101 9.13 9.17 -7.43
C THR A 101 9.64 10.57 -7.80
N ALA A 102 8.73 11.54 -7.97
CA ALA A 102 9.07 12.94 -8.15
C ALA A 102 9.54 13.51 -6.79
N GLN A 103 10.81 13.93 -6.72
CA GLN A 103 11.35 14.56 -5.50
C GLN A 103 10.56 15.82 -5.16
N ALA A 104 10.26 15.99 -3.86
CA ALA A 104 9.73 17.21 -3.26
C ALA A 104 10.68 18.41 -3.41
#